data_AF-A0A2D5MTK8-F1
#
_entry.id   AF-A0A2D5MTK8-F1
#
_cell.length_a   1.000
_cell.length_b   1.000
_cell.length_c   1.000
_cell.angle_alpha   90.00
_cell.angle_beta   90.00
_cell.angle_gamma   90.00
#
_symmetry.space_group_name_H-M   'P 1'
#
loop_
_entity.id
_entity.type
_entity.pdbx_description
1 polymer ?
#
loop_
_entity_poly.entity_id
_entity_poly.type
_entity_poly.pdbx_seq_one_letter_code
_entity_poly.pdbx_strand_id
1 'polypeptide(L)' 'MTWVLILITILPYKISVYEKGTYPNMERCFMAREANLTDMGQIDGYPPMNQQLVCVKSDQREG' A
#
# COMPACT_ATOMS: atom_id res chain seq x y z
N MET A 1 8.88 -5.78 14.56
CA MET A 1 8.87 -4.73 13.52
C MET A 1 8.08 -5.28 12.37
N THR A 2 7.16 -4.49 11.83
CA THR A 2 6.24 -4.91 10.77
C THR A 2 6.34 -3.91 9.62
N TRP A 3 5.74 -4.27 8.49
CA TRP A 3 5.63 -3.45 7.30
C TRP A 3 4.16 -3.28 6.97
N VAL A 4 3.68 -2.04 6.95
CA VAL A 4 2.29 -1.73 6.68
C VAL A 4 2.16 -1.26 5.24
N LEU A 5 1.29 -1.92 4.47
CA LEU A 5 0.92 -1.46 3.14
C LEU A 5 -0.20 -0.43 3.29
N ILE A 6 0.04 0.78 2.83
CA ILE A 6 -0.96 1.85 2.79
C ILE A 6 -1.27 2.24 1.36
N LEU A 7 -2.54 2.56 1.11
CA LEU A 7 -3.00 3.24 -0.09
C LEU A 7 -3.25 4.71 0.26
N ILE A 8 -2.52 5.59 -0.41
CA ILE A 8 -2.75 7.03 -0.37
C ILE A 8 -3.60 7.37 -1.59
N THR A 9 -4.66 8.15 -1.39
CA THR A 9 -5.53 8.64 -2.47
C THR A 9 -5.72 10.14 -2.32
N ILE A 10 -5.37 10.88 -3.37
CA ILE A 10 -5.57 12.33 -3.47
C ILE A 10 -6.95 12.56 -4.07
N LEU A 11 -7.82 13.18 -3.30
CA LEU A 11 -9.15 13.61 -3.69
C LEU A 11 -9.18 15.15 -3.74
N PRO A 12 -10.18 15.76 -4.39
CA PRO A 12 -10.34 17.22 -4.33
C PRO A 12 -10.34 17.72 -2.89
N TYR A 13 -9.35 18.56 -2.55
CA TYR A 13 -9.14 19.17 -1.22
C TYR A 13 -8.86 18.19 -0.06
N LYS A 14 -8.61 16.92 -0.33
CA LYS A 14 -8.40 15.92 0.74
C LYS A 14 -7.40 14.84 0.33
N ILE A 15 -6.55 14.45 1.26
CA ILE A 15 -5.75 13.23 1.15
C ILE A 15 -6.38 12.19 2.07
N SER A 16 -6.68 11.01 1.53
CA SER A 16 -7.15 9.87 2.31
C SER A 16 -6.08 8.79 2.34
N VAL A 17 -5.89 8.16 3.49
CA VAL A 17 -4.93 7.07 3.68
C VAL A 17 -5.69 5.87 4.20
N TYR A 18 -5.50 4.73 3.56
CA TYR A 18 -6.15 3.47 3.90
C TYR A 18 -5.09 2.40 4.16
N GLU A 19 -5.17 1.74 5.31
CA GLU A 19 -4.38 0.53 5.55
C GLU A 19 -4.94 -0.62 4.70
N LYS A 20 -4.05 -1.25 3.93
CA LYS A 20 -4.37 -2.43 3.12
C LYS A 20 -3.94 -3.74 3.78
N GLY A 21 -2.96 -3.67 4.67
CA GLY A 21 -2.56 -4.81 5.48
C GLY A 21 -1.21 -4.60 6.15
N THR A 22 -0.92 -5.47 7.11
CA THR A 22 0.33 -5.49 7.87
C THR A 22 1.08 -6.79 7.61
N TYR A 23 2.39 -6.71 7.43
CA TYR A 23 3.24 -7.80 6.98
C TYR A 23 4.49 -7.94 7.88
N PRO A 24 5.02 -9.15 8.07
CA PRO A 24 6.16 -9.38 8.97
C PRO A 24 7.50 -8.90 8.39
N ASN A 25 7.61 -8.71 7.07
CA ASN A 25 8.83 -8.28 6.42
C ASN A 25 8.56 -7.43 5.15
N MET A 26 9.61 -6.77 4.67
CA MET A 26 9.56 -5.86 3.53
C MET A 26 9.11 -6.56 2.25
N GLU A 27 9.70 -7.72 1.97
CA GLU A 27 9.46 -8.49 0.75
C GLU A 27 7.99 -8.88 0.61
N ARG A 28 7.36 -9.38 1.69
CA ARG A 28 5.93 -9.72 1.67
C ARG A 28 5.05 -8.49 1.45
N CYS A 29 5.41 -7.35 2.02
CA CYS A 29 4.69 -6.11 1.77
C CYS A 29 4.78 -5.71 0.29
N PHE A 30 5.97 -5.83 -0.32
CA PHE A 30 6.17 -5.48 -1.73
C PHE A 30 5.45 -6.45 -2.66
N MET A 31 5.48 -7.75 -2.38
CA MET A 31 4.67 -8.73 -3.12
C MET A 31 3.17 -8.42 -3.03
N ALA A 32 2.68 -8.06 -1.84
CA ALA A 32 1.29 -7.67 -1.66
C ALA A 32 0.93 -6.36 -2.37
N ARG A 33 1.88 -5.41 -2.48
CA ARG A 33 1.73 -4.20 -3.30
C ARG A 33 1.52 -4.56 -4.77
N GLU A 34 2.34 -5.43 -5.33
CA GLU A 34 2.21 -5.84 -6.74
C GLU A 34 0.90 -6.59 -7.00
N ALA A 35 0.47 -7.44 -6.07
CA ALA A 35 -0.85 -8.07 -6.13
C ALA A 35 -1.98 -7.02 -6.12
N ASN A 36 -1.91 -6.02 -5.21
CA ASN A 36 -2.90 -4.94 -5.17
C ASN A 36 -2.92 -4.12 -6.47
N LEU A 37 -1.77 -3.85 -7.08
CA LEU A 37 -1.70 -3.18 -8.38
C LEU A 37 -2.37 -4.01 -9.48
N THR A 38 -2.08 -5.31 -9.51
CA THR A 38 -2.69 -6.25 -10.45
C THR A 38 -4.21 -6.29 -10.28
N ASP A 39 -4.71 -6.32 -9.04
CA ASP A 39 -6.15 -6.29 -8.72
C ASP A 39 -6.82 -4.97 -9.14
N MET A 40 -6.06 -3.87 -9.17
CA MET A 40 -6.49 -2.57 -9.72
C MET A 40 -6.38 -2.50 -11.26
N GLY A 41 -6.01 -3.60 -11.92
CA GLY A 41 -5.79 -3.65 -13.37
C GLY A 41 -4.50 -3.00 -13.85
N GLN A 42 -3.58 -2.67 -12.94
CA GLN A 42 -2.31 -2.00 -13.25
C GLN A 42 -1.20 -3.03 -13.47
N ILE A 43 -1.16 -3.60 -14.67
CA ILE A 43 -0.16 -4.59 -15.07
C ILE A 43 1.22 -3.99 -15.41
N ASP A 44 1.29 -2.67 -15.53
CA ASP A 44 2.52 -1.91 -15.80
C ASP A 44 3.30 -1.55 -14.53
N GLY A 45 2.75 -1.88 -13.35
CA GLY A 45 3.36 -1.62 -12.04
C GLY A 45 3.13 -0.21 -11.50
N TYR A 46 2.31 0.61 -12.18
CA TYR A 46 2.01 1.98 -11.78
C TYR A 46 0.60 2.08 -11.18
N PRO A 47 0.41 2.62 -9.97
CA PRO A 47 -0.92 2.88 -9.45
C PRO A 47 -1.72 3.85 -10.34
N PRO A 48 -3.07 3.83 -10.27
CA PRO A 48 -3.89 4.79 -10.99
C PRO A 48 -3.56 6.24 -10.62
N MET A 49 -3.92 7.18 -11.49
CA MET A 49 -3.76 8.61 -11.19
C MET A 49 -4.35 8.97 -9.82
N ASN A 50 -3.63 9.82 -9.09
CA ASN A 50 -3.95 10.27 -7.73
C ASN A 50 -3.90 9.17 -6.66
N GLN A 51 -3.38 7.98 -6.96
CA GLN A 51 -3.20 6.90 -5.99
C GLN A 51 -1.73 6.54 -5.83
N GLN A 52 -1.36 6.07 -4.65
CA GLN A 52 -0.04 5.50 -4.39
C GLN A 52 -0.12 4.39 -3.35
N LEU A 53 0.45 3.23 -3.67
CA LEU A 53 0.67 2.16 -2.70
C LEU A 53 2.10 2.23 -2.17
N VAL A 54 2.22 2.31 -0.84
CA VAL A 54 3.51 2.44 -0.15
C VAL A 54 3.60 1.42 0.96
N CYS A 55 4.73 0.74 1.03
CA CYS A 55 5.10 -0.12 2.16
C CYS A 55 5.94 0.68 3.15
N VAL A 56 5.40 0.86 4.36
CA VAL A 56 6.01 1.67 5.42
C VAL A 56 6.48 0.75 6.54
N LYS A 57 7.74 0.86 6.92
CA LYS A 57 8.26 0.17 8.10
C LYS A 57 7.60 0.76 9.36
N SER A 58 7.01 -0.10 10.19
CA SER A 58 6.26 0.31 11.38
C SER A 58 6.69 -0.45 12.62
N ASP A 59 6.52 0.20 13.77
CA ASP A 59 6.65 -0.38 15.11
C ASP A 59 5.30 -0.85 15.67
N GLN A 60 4.19 -0.63 14.95
CA GLN A 60 2.88 -1.20 15.28
C GLN A 60 3.00 -2.74 15.34
N ARG A 61 2.81 -3.28 16.53
CA ARG A 61 2.63 -4.72 16.75
C ARG A 61 1.29 -5.10 16.13
N GLU A 62 1.22 -6.29 15.52
CA GLU A 62 -0.06 -6.90 15.15
C GLU A 62 -0.99 -6.80 16.37
N GLY A 63 -2.09 -6.06 16.21
CA GLY A 63 -3.10 -5.89 17.24
C GLY A 63 -3.89 -7.16 17.45
#